data_AF-A0A0F4U3H2-F1
#
_entry.id   AF-A0A0F4U3H2-F1
#
_cell.length_a   1.000
_cell.length_b   1.000
_cell.length_c   1.000
_cell.angle_alpha   90.00
_cell.angle_beta   90.00
_cell.angle_gamma   90.00
#
_symmetry.space_group_name_H-M   'P 1'
#
loop_
_entity.id
_entity.type
_entity.pdbx_description
1 polymer ?
#
loop_
_entity_poly.entity_id
_entity_poly.type
_entity_poly.pdbx_seq_one_letter_code
_entity_poly.pdbx_strand_id
1 'polypeptide(L)'
;MSSFNEMIKNITHDIYESLKLAVEIGKWSDGGKLTAEQRELSLQAMIAWEVQNLPEDQRTGYMGPQECSSKSIQVPNILFKSDAIH
;
A
#
# COMPACT_ATOMS: atom_id res chain seq x y z
N MET A 1 -9.38 -4.53 23.32
CA MET A 1 -9.03 -3.80 22.09
C MET A 1 -10.00 -4.18 20.98
N SER A 2 -11.19 -3.57 20.96
CA SER A 2 -12.26 -3.98 20.00
C SER A 2 -12.88 -2.80 19.25
N SER A 3 -12.86 -1.59 19.80
CA SER A 3 -13.54 -0.45 19.19
C SER A 3 -12.94 0.01 17.85
N PHE A 4 -11.61 -0.07 17.69
CA PHE A 4 -10.97 0.38 16.45
C PHE A 4 -11.28 -0.56 15.27
N ASN A 5 -11.12 -1.87 15.44
CA ASN A 5 -11.44 -2.84 14.38
C ASN A 5 -12.91 -2.83 13.96
N GLU A 6 -13.84 -2.50 14.86
CA GLU A 6 -15.25 -2.38 14.51
C GLU A 6 -15.55 -1.07 13.76
N MET A 7 -14.87 0.03 14.09
CA MET A 7 -14.93 1.27 13.31
C MET A 7 -14.36 1.08 11.90
N ILE A 8 -13.26 0.32 11.75
CA ILE A 8 -12.67 -0.01 10.45
C ILE A 8 -13.66 -0.71 9.51
N LYS A 9 -14.56 -1.54 10.03
CA LYS A 9 -15.57 -2.24 9.22
C LYS A 9 -16.65 -1.31 8.66
N ASN A 10 -16.82 -0.12 9.25
CA ASN A 10 -17.79 0.89 8.85
C ASN A 10 -17.11 2.22 8.52
N ILE A 11 -16.03 2.17 7.73
CA ILE A 11 -15.34 3.40 7.29
C ILE A 11 -16.27 4.22 6.38
N THR A 12 -16.65 5.38 6.90
CA THR A 12 -17.21 6.49 6.12
C THR A 12 -16.07 7.31 5.53
N HIS A 13 -16.39 8.19 4.56
CA HIS A 13 -15.40 9.07 3.95
C HIS A 13 -14.65 9.93 4.97
N ASP A 14 -15.37 10.45 5.97
CA ASP A 14 -14.81 11.24 7.09
C ASP A 14 -13.80 10.45 7.94
N ILE A 15 -14.09 9.17 8.22
CA ILE A 15 -13.17 8.30 8.94
C ILE A 15 -11.93 8.02 8.10
N TYR A 16 -12.08 7.81 6.78
CA TYR A 16 -10.94 7.62 5.89
C TYR A 16 -9.99 8.84 5.92
N GLU A 17 -10.53 10.06 5.83
CA GLU A 17 -9.72 11.29 5.88
C GLU A 17 -9.01 11.45 7.23
N SER A 18 -9.71 11.16 8.34
CA SER A 18 -9.11 11.17 9.68
C SER A 18 -8.00 10.14 9.84
N LEU A 19 -8.20 8.91 9.31
CA LEU A 19 -7.18 7.85 9.33
C LEU A 19 -5.95 8.24 8.52
N LYS A 20 -6.16 8.81 7.33
CA LYS A 20 -5.08 9.27 6.45
C LYS A 20 -4.23 10.33 7.15
N LEU A 21 -4.87 11.36 7.70
CA LEU A 21 -4.20 12.40 8.46
C LEU A 21 -3.43 11.81 9.65
N ALA A 22 -4.05 10.89 10.40
CA ALA A 22 -3.42 10.29 11.57
C ALA A 22 -2.16 9.48 11.21
N VAL A 23 -2.17 8.75 10.09
CA VAL A 23 -1.03 7.99 9.58
C VAL A 23 0.08 8.91 9.08
N GLU A 24 -0.26 10.04 8.43
CA GLU A 24 0.69 11.05 7.97
C GLU A 24 1.42 11.72 9.14
N ILE A 25 0.68 12.18 10.15
CA ILE A 25 1.26 12.91 11.30
C ILE A 25 1.78 11.97 12.41
N GLY A 26 1.39 10.69 12.40
CA GLY A 26 1.72 9.71 13.44
C GLY A 26 1.00 9.95 14.77
N LYS A 27 -0.13 10.66 14.77
CA LYS A 27 -0.94 11.01 15.94
C LYS A 27 -2.41 10.95 15.59
N TRP A 28 -3.24 10.57 16.56
CA TRP A 28 -4.69 10.67 16.46
C TRP A 28 -5.15 12.13 16.47
N SER A 29 -6.37 12.39 16.00
CA SER A 29 -7.03 13.70 16.07
C SER A 29 -7.16 14.22 17.51
N ASP A 30 -7.19 13.29 18.48
CA ASP A 30 -7.19 13.55 19.92
C ASP A 30 -5.81 13.98 20.47
N GLY A 31 -4.75 13.89 19.66
CA GLY A 31 -3.37 14.23 20.04
C GLY A 31 -2.56 13.07 20.60
N GLY A 32 -3.19 11.91 20.83
CA GLY A 32 -2.50 10.68 21.21
C GLY A 32 -1.52 10.18 20.13
N LYS A 33 -0.38 9.61 20.52
CA LYS A 33 0.55 8.99 19.56
C LYS A 33 -0.04 7.72 18.96
N LEU A 34 0.18 7.54 17.67
CA LEU A 34 -0.19 6.32 16.95
C LEU A 34 0.90 5.25 17.18
N THR A 35 0.53 4.09 17.72
CA THR A 35 1.48 2.97 17.83
C THR A 35 1.75 2.36 16.45
N ALA A 36 2.84 1.60 16.31
CA ALA A 36 3.16 0.92 15.06
C ALA A 36 2.04 -0.03 14.61
N GLU A 37 1.55 -0.88 15.52
CA GLU A 37 0.43 -1.78 15.24
C GLU A 37 -0.84 -1.03 14.83
N GLN A 38 -1.15 0.09 15.51
CA GLN A 38 -2.30 0.93 15.14
C GLN A 38 -2.13 1.56 13.77
N ARG A 39 -0.92 1.99 13.42
CA ARG A 39 -0.59 2.56 12.12
C ARG A 39 -0.75 1.52 11.01
N GLU A 40 -0.26 0.32 11.23
CA GLU A 40 -0.38 -0.80 10.28
C GLU A 40 -1.85 -1.16 10.05
N LEU A 41 -2.65 -1.29 11.12
CA LEU A 41 -4.09 -1.55 11.02
C LEU A 41 -4.82 -0.42 10.30
N SER A 42 -4.49 0.84 10.60
CA SER A 42 -5.08 2.03 9.94
C SER A 42 -4.78 2.05 8.44
N LEU A 43 -3.55 1.67 8.07
CA LEU A 43 -3.13 1.60 6.67
C LEU A 43 -3.86 0.49 5.92
N GLN A 44 -3.94 -0.72 6.50
CA GLN A 44 -4.70 -1.82 5.91
C GLN A 44 -6.17 -1.46 5.71
N ALA A 45 -6.76 -0.78 6.69
CA ALA A 45 -8.13 -0.29 6.65
C ALA A 45 -8.38 0.70 5.51
N MET A 46 -7.51 1.71 5.36
CA MET A 46 -7.55 2.65 4.24
C MET A 46 -7.52 1.90 2.91
N ILE A 47 -6.53 1.04 2.70
CA ILE A 47 -6.34 0.32 1.44
C ILE A 47 -7.59 -0.50 1.09
N ALA A 48 -8.17 -1.21 2.07
CA ALA A 48 -9.38 -2.00 1.87
C ALA A 48 -10.60 -1.14 1.47
N TRP A 49 -10.70 0.09 2.00
CA TRP A 49 -11.73 1.03 1.62
C TRP A 49 -11.48 1.61 0.22
N GLU A 50 -10.25 2.01 -0.11
CA GLU A 50 -9.87 2.57 -1.41
C GLU A 50 -10.08 1.57 -2.56
N VAL A 51 -9.84 0.28 -2.32
CA VAL A 51 -10.11 -0.78 -3.30
C VAL A 51 -11.59 -0.80 -3.73
N GLN A 52 -12.51 -0.49 -2.82
CA GLN A 52 -13.95 -0.53 -3.09
C GLN A 52 -14.51 0.82 -3.57
N ASN A 53 -13.90 1.93 -3.15
CA ASN A 53 -14.47 3.27 -3.36
C ASN A 53 -13.72 4.13 -4.39
N LEU A 54 -12.45 3.80 -4.71
CA LEU A 54 -11.62 4.60 -5.60
C LEU A 54 -11.11 3.79 -6.81
N PRO A 55 -10.98 4.43 -7.98
CA PRO A 55 -10.30 3.85 -9.13
C PRO A 55 -8.81 3.64 -8.81
N GLU A 56 -8.18 2.65 -9.44
CA GLU A 56 -6.79 2.25 -9.16
C GLU A 56 -5.80 3.41 -9.16
N ASP A 57 -5.96 4.34 -10.10
CA ASP A 57 -5.11 5.53 -10.27
C ASP A 57 -5.11 6.48 -9.06
N GLN A 58 -6.17 6.45 -8.26
CA GLN A 58 -6.33 7.31 -7.07
C GLN A 58 -6.08 6.57 -5.75
N ARG A 59 -5.70 5.28 -5.80
CA ARG A 59 -5.44 4.49 -4.59
C ARG A 59 -4.08 4.81 -4.01
N THR A 60 -3.97 4.76 -2.69
CA THR A 60 -2.69 4.86 -2.00
C THR A 60 -1.70 3.81 -2.53
N GLY A 61 -0.49 4.25 -2.88
CA GLY A 61 0.55 3.38 -3.43
C GLY A 61 0.49 3.15 -4.94
N TYR A 62 -0.48 3.76 -5.65
CA TYR A 62 -0.45 3.79 -7.10
C TYR A 62 0.75 4.59 -7.60
N MET A 63 1.53 3.99 -8.49
CA MET A 63 2.74 4.61 -9.06
C MET A 63 2.69 4.61 -10.60
N GLY A 64 1.49 4.55 -11.19
CA GLY A 64 1.30 4.56 -12.64
C GLY A 64 1.70 3.25 -13.33
N PRO A 65 1.67 3.21 -14.68
CA PRO A 65 2.36 2.21 -15.48
C PRO A 65 3.88 2.40 -15.31
N GLN A 66 4.40 1.95 -14.17
CA GLN A 66 5.82 1.92 -13.86
C GLN A 66 6.44 0.69 -14.50
N GLU A 67 6.96 0.86 -15.71
CA GLU A 67 8.06 0.01 -16.14
C GLU A 67 9.27 0.34 -15.26
N CYS A 68 9.68 -0.60 -14.39
CA CYS A 68 10.97 -0.46 -13.72
C CYS A 68 12.04 -0.25 -14.79
N SER A 69 12.74 0.90 -14.78
CA SER A 69 13.77 1.24 -15.78
C SER A 69 14.90 0.21 -15.89
N SER A 70 15.03 -0.67 -14.89
CA SER A 70 15.93 -1.83 -14.86
C SER A 70 15.51 -3.01 -15.75
N LYS A 71 14.37 -2.94 -16.47
CA LYS A 71 13.95 -3.95 -17.45
C LYS A 71 14.77 -3.97 -18.75
N SER A 72 15.79 -3.12 -18.91
CA SER A 72 16.60 -3.03 -20.14
C SER A 72 17.78 -3.99 -20.22
N ILE A 73 18.04 -4.85 -19.22
CA ILE A 73 19.12 -5.84 -19.32
C ILE A 73 18.51 -7.20 -19.67
N GLN A 74 18.31 -7.44 -20.96
CA GLN A 74 18.25 -8.81 -21.47
C GLN A 74 19.66 -9.38 -21.34
N VAL A 75 19.96 -10.04 -20.21
CA VAL A 75 21.22 -10.77 -20.06
C VAL A 75 21.17 -11.92 -21.08
N PRO A 76 22.01 -11.92 -22.13
CA PRO A 76 21.99 -13.02 -23.08
C PRO A 76 22.32 -14.30 -22.33
N ASN A 77 21.48 -15.31 -22.51
CA ASN A 77 21.61 -16.60 -21.85
C ASN A 77 22.79 -17.38 -22.46
N ILE A 78 24.01 -16.97 -22.13
CA ILE A 78 25.27 -17.55 -22.63
C ILE A 78 25.52 -18.97 -22.09
N LEU A 79 24.72 -19.44 -21.13
CA LEU A 79 24.87 -20.75 -20.49
C LEU A 79 24.22 -21.91 -21.28
N PHE A 80 23.48 -21.65 -22.36
CA PHE A 80 22.80 -22.68 -23.15
C PHE A 80 23.26 -22.73 -24.62
N LYS A 81 24.39 -22.12 -24.97
CA LYS A 81 25.04 -22.40 -26.27
C LYS A 81 25.76 -23.74 -26.19
N SER A 82 24.97 -24.81 -26.31
CA SER A 82 25.46 -26.17 -26.51
C SER A 82 26.01 -26.33 -27.92
N ASP A 83 27.20 -25.79 -28.19
CA ASP A 83 28.02 -26.12 -29.38
C ASP A 83 29.35 -26.77 -28.96
N ALA A 84 29.32 -27.52 -27.85
CA ALA A 84 30.43 -28.35 -27.41
C ALA A 84 30.18 -29.83 -27.71
N ILE A 85 29.66 -30.17 -28.90
CA ILE A 85 29.77 -31.51 -29.50
C ILE A 85 29.78 -31.35 -31.03
N HIS A 86 30.98 -31.29 -31.62
CA HIS A 86 31.34 -32.11 -32.78
C HIS A 86 32.87 -32.21 -32.85
#